data_AF-A0A1G5RYQ0-F1
#
_entry.id   AF-A0A1G5RYQ0-F1
#
_cell.length_a   1.000
_cell.length_b   1.000
_cell.length_c   1.000
_cell.angle_alpha   90.00
_cell.angle_beta   90.00
_cell.angle_gamma   90.00
#
_symmetry.space_group_name_H-M   'P 1'
#
loop_
_entity.id
_entity.type
_entity.pdbx_description
1 polymer ?
#
loop_
_entity_poly.entity_id
_entity_poly.type
_entity_poly.pdbx_seq_one_letter_code
_entity_poly.pdbx_strand_id
1 'polypeptide(L)'
;MNLNTERLEKIDFCEEPSDKEIRKNYQELYVLGFLRILDSEKYKNVVLKDRPDLQGDSIGIEVTLIDSERDRQNQGEFEKYIEKPNKRSENIIKNNGAEIKEYSFQNHIIRSLHSGGGWNAENDKKIIEAAIEKKIKKSRKFDGMYGELDIALLRTELTVSAWKNEIAGWIKGIMQSKTSEFKYIFVLYSSSCLVFDTDGNLIEQKDISIRDCKKLHILASETAVGRISLKDLEWN
;
A
#
# COMPACT_ATOMS: atom_id res chain seq x y z
N MET A 1 -7.57 14.98 -10.58
CA MET A 1 -7.52 14.70 -9.13
C MET A 1 -7.11 15.97 -8.41
N ASN A 2 -7.83 16.35 -7.36
CA ASN A 2 -7.60 17.59 -6.62
C ASN A 2 -7.42 17.31 -5.12
N LEU A 3 -6.18 17.31 -4.65
CA LEU A 3 -5.87 17.15 -3.22
C LEU A 3 -5.97 18.46 -2.42
N ASN A 4 -6.19 19.59 -3.08
CA ASN A 4 -6.26 20.91 -2.45
C ASN A 4 -7.72 21.36 -2.28
N THR A 5 -8.54 20.52 -1.63
CA THR A 5 -9.92 20.87 -1.27
C THR A 5 -10.02 21.26 0.20
N GLU A 6 -10.92 22.17 0.52
CA GLU A 6 -11.20 22.58 1.89
C GLU A 6 -11.61 21.38 2.77
N ARG A 7 -12.27 20.37 2.18
CA ARG A 7 -12.68 19.14 2.85
C ARG A 7 -11.46 18.36 3.36
N LEU A 8 -10.43 18.18 2.53
CA LEU A 8 -9.22 17.46 2.94
C LEU A 8 -8.34 18.29 3.89
N GLU A 9 -8.32 19.62 3.76
CA GLU A 9 -7.56 20.50 4.66
C GLU A 9 -8.11 20.53 6.09
N LYS A 10 -9.41 20.27 6.28
CA LYS A 10 -10.06 20.25 7.60
C LYS A 10 -9.80 18.98 8.41
N ILE A 11 -9.20 17.95 7.80
CA ILE A 11 -8.97 16.66 8.46
C ILE A 11 -7.53 16.61 8.96
N ASP A 12 -7.37 16.79 10.26
CA ASP A 12 -6.04 16.84 10.89
C ASP A 12 -5.38 15.46 11.01
N PHE A 13 -6.18 14.40 11.13
CA PHE A 13 -5.71 13.04 11.39
C PHE A 13 -6.43 12.01 10.52
N CYS A 14 -5.66 11.08 9.97
CA CYS A 14 -6.15 9.92 9.23
C CYS A 14 -5.81 8.67 10.04
N GLU A 15 -6.82 8.03 10.60
CA GLU A 15 -6.66 6.68 11.14
C GLU A 15 -6.83 5.68 10.01
N GLU A 16 -5.95 4.68 9.97
CA GLU A 16 -6.22 3.51 9.13
C GLU A 16 -7.45 2.77 9.69
N PRO A 17 -8.42 2.39 8.82
CA PRO A 17 -9.61 1.70 9.29
C PRO A 17 -9.29 0.38 10.00
N SER A 18 -9.87 0.16 11.18
CA SER A 18 -9.69 -1.10 11.93
C SER A 18 -10.45 -2.26 11.27
N ASP A 19 -11.59 -2.00 10.63
CA ASP A 19 -12.32 -3.02 9.88
C ASP A 19 -11.50 -3.56 8.69
N LYS A 20 -11.44 -4.88 8.55
CA LYS A 20 -10.60 -5.55 7.56
C LYS A 20 -11.00 -5.23 6.11
N GLU A 21 -12.30 -5.17 5.82
CA GLU A 21 -12.81 -4.91 4.47
C GLU A 21 -12.61 -3.44 4.12
N ILE A 22 -12.93 -2.53 5.05
CA ILE A 22 -12.69 -1.10 4.86
C ILE A 22 -11.20 -0.83 4.66
N ARG A 23 -10.32 -1.48 5.43
CA ARG A 23 -8.87 -1.31 5.28
C ARG A 23 -8.34 -1.79 3.95
N LYS A 24 -8.86 -2.93 3.47
CA LYS A 24 -8.53 -3.44 2.14
C LYS A 24 -8.90 -2.39 1.09
N ASN A 25 -10.12 -1.85 1.14
CA ASN A 25 -10.57 -0.81 0.22
C ASN A 25 -9.72 0.46 0.34
N TYR A 26 -9.35 0.88 1.54
CA TYR A 26 -8.45 2.01 1.77
C TYR A 26 -7.09 1.81 1.07
N GLN A 27 -6.48 0.62 1.17
CA GLN A 27 -5.21 0.32 0.51
C GLN A 27 -5.33 0.38 -1.02
N GLU A 28 -6.41 -0.18 -1.56
CA GLU A 28 -6.70 -0.15 -3.00
C GLU A 28 -7.00 1.26 -3.51
N LEU A 29 -7.75 2.05 -2.75
CA LEU A 29 -8.02 3.45 -3.03
C LEU A 29 -6.75 4.30 -2.96
N TYR A 30 -5.88 4.05 -1.98
CA TYR A 30 -4.59 4.74 -1.89
C TYR A 30 -3.74 4.50 -3.14
N VAL A 31 -3.64 3.25 -3.58
CA VAL A 31 -2.96 2.88 -4.83
C VAL A 31 -3.61 3.58 -6.02
N LEU A 32 -4.95 3.53 -6.16
CA LEU A 32 -5.67 4.21 -7.23
C LEU A 32 -5.38 5.72 -7.28
N GLY A 33 -5.39 6.37 -6.12
CA GLY A 33 -5.09 7.79 -6.02
C GLY A 33 -3.67 8.10 -6.49
N PHE A 34 -2.68 7.29 -6.11
CA PHE A 34 -1.31 7.44 -6.58
C PHE A 34 -1.20 7.25 -8.10
N LEU A 35 -1.89 6.25 -8.66
CA LEU A 35 -1.92 6.01 -10.10
C LEU A 35 -2.54 7.20 -10.86
N ARG A 36 -3.59 7.83 -10.32
CA ARG A 36 -4.18 9.05 -10.91
C ARG A 36 -3.27 10.27 -10.80
N ILE A 37 -2.31 10.31 -9.86
CA ILE A 37 -1.23 11.32 -9.84
C ILE A 37 -0.21 11.04 -10.94
N LEU A 38 0.09 9.76 -11.17
CA LEU A 38 1.04 9.33 -12.20
C LEU A 38 0.51 9.65 -13.61
N ASP A 39 -0.73 9.24 -13.89
CA ASP A 39 -1.41 9.47 -15.16
C ASP A 39 -2.93 9.60 -14.95
N SER A 40 -3.40 10.86 -14.88
CA SER A 40 -4.79 11.15 -14.55
C SER A 40 -5.76 10.69 -15.64
N GLU A 41 -5.34 10.70 -16.91
CA GLU A 41 -6.22 10.31 -18.02
C GLU A 41 -6.32 8.79 -18.12
N LYS A 42 -5.18 8.08 -18.02
CA LYS A 42 -5.15 6.62 -18.10
C LYS A 42 -5.99 5.97 -16.98
N TYR A 43 -5.91 6.49 -15.76
CA TYR A 43 -6.55 5.88 -14.59
C TYR A 43 -7.87 6.56 -14.17
N LYS A 44 -8.42 7.45 -15.00
CA LYS A 44 -9.65 8.22 -14.71
C LYS A 44 -10.87 7.36 -14.42
N ASN A 45 -11.09 6.33 -15.25
CA ASN A 45 -12.26 5.44 -15.16
C ASN A 45 -12.01 4.21 -14.29
N VAL A 46 -10.82 4.08 -13.70
CA VAL A 46 -10.50 2.94 -12.85
C VAL A 46 -11.21 3.07 -11.50
N VAL A 47 -11.85 2.00 -11.07
CA VAL A 47 -12.65 1.91 -9.84
C VAL A 47 -12.33 0.62 -9.07
N LEU A 48 -12.73 0.54 -7.80
CA LEU A 48 -12.65 -0.69 -7.02
C LEU A 48 -13.70 -1.69 -7.47
N LYS A 49 -13.30 -2.96 -7.60
CA LYS A 49 -14.18 -4.10 -7.89
C LYS A 49 -13.59 -5.36 -7.27
N ASP A 50 -14.31 -6.47 -7.36
CA ASP A 50 -13.91 -7.72 -6.69
C ASP A 50 -12.62 -8.34 -7.27
N ARG A 51 -12.50 -8.45 -8.60
CA ARG A 51 -11.38 -9.14 -9.28
C ARG A 51 -11.16 -8.70 -10.74
N PRO A 52 -10.00 -8.12 -11.11
CA PRO A 52 -8.93 -7.60 -10.25
C PRO A 52 -9.41 -6.53 -9.25
N ASP A 53 -8.54 -6.21 -8.29
CA ASP A 53 -8.82 -5.31 -7.18
C ASP A 53 -9.21 -3.89 -7.67
N LEU A 54 -8.53 -3.40 -8.72
CA LEU A 54 -8.91 -2.17 -9.46
C LEU A 54 -9.17 -2.48 -10.94
N GLN A 55 -10.18 -1.84 -11.52
CA GLN A 55 -10.62 -2.10 -12.89
C GLN A 55 -11.07 -0.84 -13.63
N GLY A 56 -10.56 -0.67 -14.86
CA GLY A 56 -11.09 0.25 -15.88
C GLY A 56 -11.59 -0.53 -17.11
N ASP A 57 -11.85 0.18 -18.21
CA ASP A 57 -12.44 -0.41 -19.42
C ASP A 57 -11.56 -1.51 -20.05
N SER A 58 -10.24 -1.31 -20.07
CA SER A 58 -9.27 -2.28 -20.59
C SER A 58 -8.09 -2.54 -19.65
N ILE A 59 -8.14 -2.02 -18.42
CA ILE A 59 -7.05 -2.06 -17.44
C ILE A 59 -7.53 -2.85 -16.22
N GLY A 60 -6.76 -3.84 -15.80
CA GLY A 60 -6.93 -4.54 -14.53
C GLY A 60 -5.69 -4.37 -13.67
N ILE A 61 -5.84 -4.15 -12.36
CA ILE A 61 -4.70 -3.99 -11.45
C ILE A 61 -4.94 -4.84 -10.21
N GLU A 62 -3.99 -5.71 -9.90
CA GLU A 62 -3.97 -6.46 -8.65
C GLU A 62 -3.15 -5.69 -7.60
N VAL A 63 -3.71 -5.49 -6.42
CA VAL A 63 -3.03 -4.82 -5.31
C VAL A 63 -2.58 -5.85 -4.29
N THR A 64 -1.35 -5.72 -3.79
CA THR A 64 -0.85 -6.58 -2.71
C THR A 64 0.05 -5.82 -1.77
N LEU A 65 -0.06 -6.14 -0.48
CA LEU A 65 0.90 -5.71 0.51
C LEU A 65 2.19 -6.52 0.39
N ILE A 66 3.32 -5.86 0.64
CA ILE A 66 4.65 -6.47 0.71
C ILE A 66 5.34 -6.23 2.08
N ASP A 67 4.55 -5.97 3.11
CA ASP A 67 5.04 -5.90 4.50
C ASP A 67 5.33 -7.31 5.05
N SER A 68 6.29 -7.40 5.98
CA SER A 68 6.69 -8.69 6.52
C SER A 68 5.55 -9.34 7.32
N GLU A 69 5.51 -10.68 7.38
CA GLU A 69 4.51 -11.38 8.20
C GLU A 69 4.59 -10.98 9.66
N ARG A 70 5.81 -10.75 10.15
CA ARG A 70 6.06 -10.22 11.48
C ARG A 70 5.45 -8.83 11.66
N ASP A 71 5.62 -7.93 10.71
CA ASP A 71 5.08 -6.57 10.78
C ASP A 71 3.56 -6.59 10.69
N ARG A 72 2.99 -7.40 9.79
CA ARG A 72 1.53 -7.62 9.71
C ARG A 72 0.96 -8.18 11.02
N GLN A 73 1.66 -9.11 11.66
CA GLN A 73 1.25 -9.65 12.96
C GLN A 73 1.37 -8.59 14.06
N ASN A 74 2.46 -7.83 14.09
CA ASN A 74 2.67 -6.76 15.05
C ASN A 74 1.59 -5.69 14.92
N GLN A 75 1.26 -5.27 13.69
CA GLN A 75 0.21 -4.31 13.40
C GLN A 75 -1.16 -4.85 13.84
N GLY A 76 -1.50 -6.10 13.49
CA GLY A 76 -2.77 -6.71 13.89
C GLY A 76 -2.90 -6.93 15.40
N GLU A 77 -1.82 -7.21 16.12
CA GLU A 77 -1.83 -7.25 17.59
C GLU A 77 -1.85 -5.86 18.21
N PHE A 78 -1.21 -4.88 17.58
CA PHE A 78 -1.19 -3.50 18.04
C PHE A 78 -2.60 -2.90 17.99
N GLU A 79 -3.36 -3.14 16.92
CA GLU A 79 -4.77 -2.74 16.81
C GLU A 79 -5.65 -3.32 17.92
N LYS A 80 -5.51 -4.63 18.20
CA LYS A 80 -6.21 -5.26 19.33
C LYS A 80 -5.82 -4.60 20.66
N TYR A 81 -4.57 -4.21 20.81
CA TYR A 81 -4.08 -3.50 21.99
C TYR A 81 -4.63 -2.07 22.09
N ILE A 82 -4.76 -1.34 20.98
CA ILE A 82 -5.38 0.00 20.94
C ILE A 82 -6.85 -0.09 21.36
N GLU A 83 -7.61 -1.02 20.79
CA GLU A 83 -9.02 -1.23 21.13
C GLU A 83 -9.19 -1.64 22.60
N LYS A 84 -8.34 -2.56 23.06
CA LYS A 84 -8.35 -3.06 24.44
C LYS A 84 -6.94 -3.47 24.88
N PRO A 85 -6.26 -2.63 25.68
CA PRO A 85 -4.92 -2.93 26.17
C PRO A 85 -4.88 -4.29 26.86
N ASN A 86 -4.01 -5.17 26.37
CA ASN A 86 -3.94 -6.55 26.85
C ASN A 86 -2.51 -7.11 26.76
N LYS A 87 -2.09 -7.84 27.79
CA LYS A 87 -0.74 -8.42 27.89
C LYS A 87 -0.42 -9.44 26.80
N ARG A 88 -1.44 -10.10 26.23
CA ARG A 88 -1.24 -11.12 25.18
C ARG A 88 -0.70 -10.47 23.92
N SER A 89 -1.35 -9.43 23.42
CA SER A 89 -0.91 -8.67 22.25
C SER A 89 0.45 -8.01 22.49
N GLU A 90 0.65 -7.39 23.66
CA GLU A 90 1.94 -6.81 24.06
C GLU A 90 3.08 -7.84 24.02
N ASN A 91 2.86 -9.04 24.58
CA ASN A 91 3.86 -10.11 24.57
C ASN A 91 4.17 -10.63 23.17
N ILE A 92 3.18 -10.75 22.28
CA ILE A 92 3.40 -11.17 20.90
C ILE A 92 4.27 -10.15 20.16
N ILE A 93 3.92 -8.87 20.26
CA ILE A 93 4.69 -7.74 19.68
C ILE A 93 6.13 -7.75 20.19
N LYS A 94 6.30 -7.92 21.52
CA LYS A 94 7.62 -7.98 22.16
C LYS A 94 8.45 -9.19 21.70
N ASN A 95 7.84 -10.35 21.59
CA ASN A 95 8.51 -11.57 21.10
C ASN A 95 8.94 -11.44 19.63
N ASN A 96 8.22 -10.63 18.86
CA ASN A 96 8.58 -10.27 17.49
C ASN A 96 9.69 -9.21 17.42
N GLY A 97 10.18 -8.72 18.56
CA GLY A 97 11.24 -7.71 18.63
C GLY A 97 10.74 -6.29 18.35
N ALA A 98 9.44 -6.03 18.51
CA ALA A 98 8.86 -4.70 18.50
C ALA A 98 8.45 -4.29 19.92
N GLU A 99 8.13 -3.02 20.13
CA GLU A 99 7.64 -2.51 21.42
C GLU A 99 6.53 -1.49 21.21
N ILE A 100 5.58 -1.47 22.14
CA ILE A 100 4.58 -0.40 22.21
C ILE A 100 5.15 0.70 23.10
N LYS A 101 5.18 1.93 22.60
CA LYS A 101 5.47 3.13 23.39
C LYS A 101 4.20 3.91 23.62
N GLU A 102 4.01 4.35 24.86
CA GLU A 102 2.93 5.24 25.23
C GLU A 102 3.49 6.64 25.49
N TYR A 103 2.87 7.64 24.88
CA TYR A 103 3.18 9.05 25.03
C TYR A 103 1.95 9.76 25.56
N SER A 104 2.11 10.52 26.64
CA SER A 104 1.03 11.38 27.15
C SER A 104 1.16 12.78 26.54
N PHE A 105 0.12 13.24 25.86
CA PHE A 105 0.05 14.59 25.31
C PHE A 105 -1.34 15.18 25.54
N GLN A 106 -1.40 16.33 26.22
CA GLN A 106 -2.67 17.05 26.49
C GLN A 106 -3.81 16.14 27.00
N ASN A 107 -3.53 15.31 28.01
CA ASN A 107 -4.46 14.33 28.59
C ASN A 107 -4.92 13.19 27.65
N HIS A 108 -4.28 13.03 26.48
CA HIS A 108 -4.48 11.90 25.59
C HIS A 108 -3.28 10.96 25.65
N ILE A 109 -3.54 9.65 25.61
CA ILE A 109 -2.50 8.62 25.48
C ILE A 109 -2.36 8.29 24.00
N ILE A 110 -1.24 8.70 23.41
CA ILE A 110 -0.83 8.31 22.06
C ILE A 110 0.01 7.06 22.19
N ARG A 111 -0.35 6.02 21.46
CA ARG A 111 0.41 4.77 21.41
C ARG A 111 1.09 4.66 20.06
N SER A 112 2.32 4.19 20.06
CA SER A 112 3.12 4.00 18.86
C SER A 112 3.75 2.61 18.89
N LEU A 113 3.76 1.94 17.74
CA LEU A 113 4.46 0.69 17.54
C LEU A 113 5.88 1.00 17.04
N HIS A 114 6.90 0.49 17.75
CA HIS A 114 8.29 0.64 17.37
C HIS A 114 8.86 -0.73 17.01
N SER A 115 9.30 -0.90 15.76
CA SER A 115 10.01 -2.11 15.32
C SER A 115 11.48 -2.04 15.76
N GLY A 116 11.96 -3.08 16.46
CA GLY A 116 13.35 -3.21 16.95
C GLY A 116 14.11 -4.39 16.34
N GLY A 117 13.47 -5.21 15.51
CA GLY A 117 14.13 -6.26 14.73
C GLY A 117 14.71 -5.65 13.47
N GLY A 118 16.02 -5.39 13.44
CA GLY A 118 16.70 -4.72 12.33
C GLY A 118 16.37 -5.27 10.93
N TRP A 119 16.62 -4.43 9.92
CA TRP A 119 16.31 -4.74 8.52
C TRP A 119 17.03 -6.00 8.00
N ASN A 120 16.29 -6.87 7.29
CA ASN A 120 16.82 -8.07 6.64
C ASN A 120 16.45 -8.06 5.14
N ALA A 121 17.44 -7.80 4.30
CA ALA A 121 17.31 -7.74 2.85
C ALA A 121 16.78 -9.04 2.22
N GLU A 122 17.31 -10.19 2.64
CA GLU A 122 16.92 -11.49 2.07
C GLU A 122 15.47 -11.83 2.38
N ASN A 123 15.02 -11.51 3.60
CA ASN A 123 13.63 -11.71 4.00
C ASN A 123 12.67 -10.82 3.19
N ASP A 124 12.98 -9.53 3.05
CA ASP A 124 12.17 -8.60 2.26
C ASP A 124 12.10 -9.01 0.79
N LYS A 125 13.22 -9.45 0.20
CA LYS A 125 13.24 -10.02 -1.16
C LYS A 125 12.30 -11.22 -1.27
N LYS A 126 12.36 -12.17 -0.33
CA LYS A 126 11.49 -13.37 -0.33
C LYS A 126 10.00 -13.01 -0.23
N ILE A 127 9.66 -12.00 0.58
CA ILE A 127 8.28 -11.53 0.72
C ILE A 127 7.76 -10.98 -0.61
N ILE A 128 8.55 -10.13 -1.26
CA ILE A 128 8.20 -9.50 -2.54
C ILE A 128 8.07 -10.56 -3.64
N GLU A 129 9.03 -11.48 -3.71
CA GLU A 129 8.99 -12.59 -4.66
C GLU A 129 7.74 -13.45 -4.48
N ALA A 130 7.44 -13.86 -3.24
CA ALA A 130 6.24 -14.66 -2.95
C ALA A 130 4.94 -13.92 -3.29
N ALA A 131 4.89 -12.59 -3.07
CA ALA A 131 3.74 -11.76 -3.41
C ALA A 131 3.52 -11.71 -4.94
N ILE A 132 4.58 -11.45 -5.70
CA ILE A 132 4.54 -11.42 -7.17
C ILE A 132 4.14 -12.80 -7.71
N GLU A 133 4.76 -13.88 -7.25
CA GLU A 133 4.44 -15.24 -7.70
C GLU A 133 2.99 -15.62 -7.48
N LYS A 134 2.45 -15.27 -6.31
CA LYS A 134 1.04 -15.52 -5.99
C LYS A 134 0.12 -14.79 -6.96
N LYS A 135 0.46 -13.53 -7.31
CA LYS A 135 -0.35 -12.72 -8.22
C LYS A 135 -0.21 -13.17 -9.68
N ILE A 136 0.97 -13.59 -10.14
CA ILE A 136 1.16 -14.23 -11.47
C ILE A 136 0.30 -15.50 -11.58
N LYS A 137 0.25 -16.34 -10.53
CA LYS A 137 -0.63 -17.53 -10.55
C LYS A 137 -2.11 -17.17 -10.61
N LYS A 138 -2.51 -16.04 -10.00
CA LYS A 138 -3.89 -15.54 -10.01
C LYS A 138 -4.24 -14.87 -11.35
N SER A 139 -3.28 -14.19 -11.99
CA SER A 139 -3.48 -13.41 -13.23
C SER A 139 -4.02 -14.26 -14.38
N ARG A 140 -3.60 -15.52 -14.46
CA ARG A 140 -4.06 -16.50 -15.46
C ARG A 140 -5.58 -16.68 -15.50
N LYS A 141 -6.29 -16.31 -14.44
CA LYS A 141 -7.77 -16.34 -14.40
C LYS A 141 -8.41 -15.17 -15.13
N PHE A 142 -7.62 -14.16 -15.50
CA PHE A 142 -8.02 -12.93 -16.17
C PHE A 142 -7.51 -12.86 -17.61
N ASP A 143 -6.95 -13.96 -18.13
CA ASP A 143 -6.42 -14.02 -19.48
C ASP A 143 -7.50 -13.62 -20.51
N GLY A 144 -7.12 -12.71 -21.41
CA GLY A 144 -8.02 -12.11 -22.40
C GLY A 144 -9.14 -11.19 -21.87
N MET A 145 -9.27 -10.98 -20.55
CA MET A 145 -10.31 -10.11 -19.98
C MET A 145 -9.93 -8.62 -20.01
N TYR A 146 -8.63 -8.33 -20.00
CA TYR A 146 -8.08 -6.97 -20.00
C TYR A 146 -7.04 -6.83 -21.11
N GLY A 147 -6.97 -5.65 -21.75
CA GLY A 147 -5.90 -5.33 -22.70
C GLY A 147 -4.58 -5.05 -21.99
N GLU A 148 -4.64 -4.63 -20.73
CA GLU A 148 -3.51 -4.37 -19.86
C GLU A 148 -3.82 -4.89 -18.46
N LEU A 149 -2.95 -5.74 -17.94
CA LEU A 149 -2.99 -6.20 -16.57
C LEU A 149 -1.74 -5.71 -15.87
N ASP A 150 -1.88 -5.10 -14.71
CA ASP A 150 -0.78 -4.55 -13.90
C ASP A 150 -0.82 -5.12 -12.48
N ILE A 151 0.27 -4.92 -11.74
CA ILE A 151 0.34 -5.24 -10.31
C ILE A 151 0.88 -4.05 -9.53
N ALA A 152 0.27 -3.75 -8.39
CA ALA A 152 0.73 -2.77 -7.43
C ALA A 152 1.15 -3.46 -6.11
N LEU A 153 2.42 -3.31 -5.77
CA LEU A 153 3.04 -3.73 -4.52
C LEU A 153 3.03 -2.53 -3.57
N LEU A 154 2.26 -2.59 -2.50
CA LEU A 154 2.18 -1.55 -1.49
C LEU A 154 2.98 -1.96 -0.25
N ARG A 155 3.91 -1.10 0.17
CA ARG A 155 4.57 -1.19 1.48
C ARG A 155 4.04 -0.09 2.36
N THR A 156 3.40 -0.43 3.47
CA THR A 156 2.86 0.54 4.43
C THR A 156 3.90 0.95 5.47
N GLU A 157 4.87 0.09 5.73
CA GLU A 157 5.93 0.34 6.72
C GLU A 157 7.01 1.31 6.23
N LEU A 158 7.68 1.97 7.18
CA LEU A 158 8.82 2.84 6.90
C LEU A 158 9.95 2.07 6.24
N THR A 159 10.45 2.63 5.14
CA THR A 159 11.50 2.02 4.35
C THR A 159 12.87 2.58 4.73
N VAL A 160 13.79 1.72 5.13
CA VAL A 160 15.20 2.09 5.34
C VAL A 160 15.89 2.39 3.99
N SER A 161 16.86 3.30 3.98
CA SER A 161 17.56 3.71 2.75
C SER A 161 18.15 2.54 1.96
N ALA A 162 18.69 1.54 2.66
CA ALA A 162 19.27 0.37 2.02
C ALA A 162 18.25 -0.47 1.24
N TRP A 163 17.00 -0.57 1.69
CA TRP A 163 15.94 -1.25 0.94
C TRP A 163 15.66 -0.56 -0.41
N LYS A 164 15.69 0.78 -0.42
CA LYS A 164 15.44 1.57 -1.64
C LYS A 164 16.50 1.34 -2.71
N ASN A 165 17.74 1.06 -2.31
CA ASN A 165 18.84 0.79 -3.24
C ASN A 165 18.77 -0.62 -3.83
N GLU A 166 18.12 -1.55 -3.14
CA GLU A 166 18.10 -2.96 -3.48
C GLU A 166 16.86 -3.38 -4.28
N ILE A 167 15.72 -2.73 -4.03
CA ILE A 167 14.41 -3.12 -4.57
C ILE A 167 14.40 -3.24 -6.09
N ALA A 168 15.06 -2.32 -6.80
CA ALA A 168 15.11 -2.36 -8.26
C ALA A 168 15.83 -3.61 -8.78
N GLY A 169 16.94 -3.98 -8.13
CA GLY A 169 17.67 -5.21 -8.46
C GLY A 169 16.86 -6.46 -8.14
N TRP A 170 16.08 -6.45 -7.07
CA TRP A 170 15.21 -7.57 -6.72
C TRP A 170 14.08 -7.77 -7.72
N ILE A 171 13.35 -6.71 -8.07
CA ILE A 171 12.28 -6.78 -9.07
C ILE A 171 12.83 -7.30 -10.39
N LYS A 172 13.95 -6.74 -10.87
CA LYS A 172 14.61 -7.22 -12.09
C LYS A 172 14.95 -8.71 -12.04
N GLY A 173 15.58 -9.17 -10.96
CA GLY A 173 15.93 -10.58 -10.81
C GLY A 173 14.71 -11.50 -10.74
N ILE A 174 13.63 -11.07 -10.07
CA ILE A 174 12.38 -11.83 -9.98
C ILE A 174 11.73 -11.95 -11.35
N MET A 175 11.61 -10.84 -12.10
CA MET A 175 10.95 -10.81 -13.41
C MET A 175 11.74 -11.56 -14.48
N GLN A 176 13.08 -11.47 -14.50
CA GLN A 176 13.90 -12.25 -15.42
C GLN A 176 13.76 -13.77 -15.24
N SER A 177 13.39 -14.21 -14.03
CA SER A 177 13.19 -15.63 -13.73
C SER A 177 11.77 -16.15 -14.01
N LYS A 178 10.83 -15.26 -14.39
CA LYS A 178 9.40 -15.57 -14.42
C LYS A 178 8.71 -14.94 -15.62
N THR A 179 7.90 -15.74 -16.34
CA THR A 179 6.98 -15.17 -17.33
C THR A 179 5.78 -14.56 -16.61
N SER A 180 5.52 -13.29 -16.91
CA SER A 180 4.43 -12.51 -16.33
C SER A 180 3.58 -11.91 -17.43
N GLU A 181 2.28 -11.82 -17.17
CA GLU A 181 1.31 -11.10 -18.01
C GLU A 181 1.20 -9.63 -17.60
N PHE A 182 1.83 -9.25 -16.46
CA PHE A 182 1.81 -7.88 -15.97
C PHE A 182 2.64 -6.97 -16.86
N LYS A 183 2.01 -5.93 -17.41
CA LYS A 183 2.69 -4.93 -18.24
C LYS A 183 3.53 -3.98 -17.39
N TYR A 184 2.98 -3.50 -16.28
CA TYR A 184 3.68 -2.69 -15.30
C TYR A 184 3.60 -3.27 -13.89
N ILE A 185 4.70 -3.07 -13.16
CA ILE A 185 4.80 -3.35 -11.72
C ILE A 185 5.02 -2.02 -11.02
N PHE A 186 4.06 -1.64 -10.18
CA PHE A 186 4.16 -0.46 -9.34
C PHE A 186 4.63 -0.88 -7.95
N VAL A 187 5.67 -0.23 -7.42
CA VAL A 187 6.10 -0.41 -6.04
C VAL A 187 5.91 0.90 -5.31
N LEU A 188 4.87 0.96 -4.47
CA LEU A 188 4.51 2.12 -3.67
C LEU A 188 5.06 1.95 -2.27
N TYR A 189 5.77 2.95 -1.78
CA TYR A 189 6.25 3.02 -0.40
C TYR A 189 6.34 4.48 0.05
N SER A 190 5.94 4.77 1.28
CA SER A 190 5.95 6.15 1.79
C SER A 190 5.26 7.11 0.80
N SER A 191 5.96 8.16 0.33
CA SER A 191 5.49 9.13 -0.67
C SER A 191 6.09 8.90 -2.07
N SER A 192 6.51 7.67 -2.38
CA SER A 192 7.22 7.30 -3.61
C SER A 192 6.53 6.15 -4.33
N CYS A 193 6.59 6.16 -5.65
CA CYS A 193 6.18 5.06 -6.52
C CYS A 193 7.30 4.77 -7.54
N LEU A 194 7.74 3.53 -7.60
CA LEU A 194 8.64 3.02 -8.64
C LEU A 194 7.82 2.26 -9.67
N VAL A 195 8.05 2.52 -10.95
CA VAL A 195 7.37 1.87 -12.06
C VAL A 195 8.37 1.02 -12.81
N PHE A 196 8.08 -0.28 -12.92
CA PHE A 196 8.89 -1.22 -13.67
C PHE A 196 8.12 -1.75 -14.88
N ASP A 197 8.84 -2.05 -15.96
CA ASP A 197 8.31 -2.77 -17.11
C ASP A 197 8.19 -4.28 -16.84
N THR A 198 7.68 -5.03 -17.83
CA THR A 198 7.53 -6.48 -17.76
C THR A 198 8.84 -7.25 -17.58
N ASP A 199 9.98 -6.67 -17.97
CA ASP A 199 11.31 -7.25 -17.82
C ASP A 199 11.94 -6.89 -16.46
N GLY A 200 11.21 -6.12 -15.64
CA GLY A 200 11.62 -5.66 -14.33
C GLY A 200 12.65 -4.52 -14.37
N ASN A 201 12.78 -3.80 -15.50
CA ASN A 201 13.58 -2.59 -15.54
C ASN A 201 12.80 -1.42 -14.96
N LEU A 202 13.46 -0.62 -14.11
CA LEU A 202 12.90 0.62 -13.60
C LEU A 202 12.80 1.64 -14.75
N ILE A 203 11.58 2.06 -15.07
CA ILE A 203 11.32 3.01 -16.17
C ILE A 203 10.92 4.40 -15.65
N GLU A 204 10.36 4.48 -14.45
CA GLU A 204 9.96 5.76 -13.84
C GLU A 204 10.04 5.67 -12.31
N GLN A 205 10.41 6.79 -11.68
CA GLN A 205 10.22 7.02 -10.26
C GLN A 205 9.42 8.31 -10.08
N LYS A 206 8.33 8.22 -9.33
CA LYS A 206 7.47 9.35 -8.98
C LYS A 206 7.47 9.56 -7.48
N ASP A 207 7.87 10.75 -7.06
CA ASP A 207 7.76 11.20 -5.68
C ASP A 207 6.65 12.26 -5.57
N ILE A 208 5.87 12.20 -4.50
CA ILE A 208 4.90 13.25 -4.14
C ILE A 208 5.33 13.93 -2.83
N SER A 209 4.84 15.13 -2.59
CA SER A 209 5.15 15.82 -1.34
C SER A 209 4.56 15.07 -0.13
N ILE A 210 5.17 15.20 1.04
CA ILE A 210 4.64 14.63 2.29
C ILE A 210 3.21 15.13 2.56
N ARG A 211 2.93 16.39 2.20
CA ARG A 211 1.59 16.99 2.33
C ARG A 211 0.58 16.29 1.42
N ASP A 212 0.94 16.06 0.15
CA ASP A 212 0.05 15.37 -0.80
C ASP A 212 -0.13 13.91 -0.41
N CYS A 213 0.92 13.25 0.07
CA CYS A 213 0.85 11.89 0.60
C CYS A 213 -0.16 11.81 1.76
N LYS A 214 -0.06 12.71 2.73
CA LYS A 214 -1.01 12.79 3.85
C LYS A 214 -2.45 12.97 3.35
N LYS A 215 -2.66 13.89 2.40
CA LYS A 215 -3.97 14.14 1.80
C LYS A 215 -4.50 12.94 1.03
N LEU A 216 -3.62 12.19 0.38
CA LEU A 216 -3.97 10.98 -0.35
C LEU A 216 -4.43 9.87 0.62
N HIS A 217 -3.76 9.71 1.76
CA HIS A 217 -4.20 8.81 2.82
C HIS A 217 -5.59 9.20 3.36
N ILE A 218 -5.80 10.50 3.63
CA ILE A 218 -7.11 11.02 4.07
C ILE A 218 -8.17 10.71 3.01
N LEU A 219 -7.92 11.05 1.75
CA LEU A 219 -8.86 10.84 0.65
C LEU A 219 -9.23 9.35 0.52
N ALA A 220 -8.23 8.46 0.55
CA ALA A 220 -8.45 7.02 0.47
C ALA A 220 -9.27 6.50 1.66
N SER A 221 -8.96 6.95 2.88
CA SER A 221 -9.67 6.52 4.10
C SER A 221 -11.12 7.00 4.09
N GLU A 222 -11.36 8.29 3.83
CA GLU A 222 -12.69 8.87 3.78
C GLU A 222 -13.54 8.29 2.63
N THR A 223 -12.91 7.88 1.53
CA THR A 223 -13.59 7.17 0.44
C THR A 223 -13.92 5.73 0.83
N ALA A 224 -13.02 5.03 1.53
CA ALA A 224 -13.24 3.66 1.98
C ALA A 224 -14.41 3.55 2.98
N VAL A 225 -14.59 4.54 3.85
CA VAL A 225 -15.73 4.62 4.79
C VAL A 225 -17.00 5.23 4.14
N GLY A 226 -16.95 5.59 2.86
CA GLY A 226 -18.10 6.08 2.09
C GLY A 226 -18.48 7.55 2.32
N ARG A 227 -17.61 8.36 2.92
CA ARG A 227 -17.84 9.81 3.13
C ARG A 227 -17.45 10.66 1.92
N ILE A 228 -16.49 10.19 1.11
CA ILE A 228 -16.12 10.77 -0.18
C ILE A 228 -16.46 9.76 -1.28
N SER A 229 -17.02 10.23 -2.39
CA SER A 229 -17.31 9.40 -3.57
C SER A 229 -16.21 9.54 -4.62
N LEU A 230 -15.94 8.49 -5.41
CA LEU A 230 -15.04 8.56 -6.58
C LEU A 230 -15.47 9.59 -7.65
N LYS A 231 -16.72 10.08 -7.56
CA LYS A 231 -17.26 11.15 -8.43
C LYS A 231 -17.06 12.56 -7.85
N ASP A 232 -16.58 12.67 -6.61
CA ASP A 232 -16.35 13.97 -5.98
C ASP A 232 -15.14 14.67 -6.59
N LEU A 233 -15.07 15.99 -6.37
CA LEU A 233 -14.02 16.86 -6.92
C LEU A 233 -12.61 16.36 -6.56
N GLU A 234 -12.44 15.79 -5.36
CA GLU A 234 -11.14 15.30 -4.91
C GLU A 234 -10.54 14.25 -5.86
N TRP A 235 -11.40 13.40 -6.41
CA TRP A 235 -11.01 12.29 -7.29
C TRP A 235 -10.90 12.66 -8.77
N ASN A 236 -11.41 13.83 -9.16
CA ASN A 236 -11.49 14.32 -10.55
C ASN A 236 -10.54 15.50 -10.78
#